data_AF-A0A355T673-F1
#
_entry.id   AF-A0A355T673-F1
#
_cell.length_a   1.000
_cell.length_b   1.000
_cell.length_c   1.000
_cell.angle_alpha   90.00
_cell.angle_beta   90.00
_cell.angle_gamma   90.00
#
_symmetry.space_group_name_H-M   'P 1'
#
loop_
_entity.id
_entity.type
_entity.pdbx_description
1 polymer ?
#
loop_
_entity_poly.entity_id
_entity_poly.type
_entity_poly.pdbx_seq_one_letter_code
_entity_poly.pdbx_strand_id
1 'polypeptide(L)'
;MQDFTGVPAVVDLAAMRNAVAKLGGDPKRINPQVPVDLVIDHSVMVDKFGTQTAFKENVDLEYERNQERYEFLRWGSQAFDNFRVVPPGTGICHQVNLEYLAQAVWTRTEKDGASKTVEMAYPDTCVGTDSHTTMINGLSVLGWGVGGIEAEAAMLGQPVTMMIPEVVGFKLTGKLNEGVTATDLVLKVVEMLRELGVVGKFVEYFGGGLDHLSLEDQATIANMAPEYGAT
;
A
#
# COMPACT_ATOMS: atom_id res chain seq x y z
N MET A 1 1.26 0.67 4.99
CA MET A 1 0.48 0.06 6.08
C MET A 1 -0.69 0.97 6.40
N GLN A 2 -1.79 0.41 6.90
CA GLN A 2 -2.92 1.18 7.46
C GLN A 2 -3.03 0.95 8.99
N ASP A 3 -3.75 1.76 9.74
CA ASP A 3 -3.69 1.79 11.21
C ASP A 3 -4.23 0.55 11.95
N PHE A 4 -5.17 -0.22 11.39
CA PHE A 4 -5.65 -1.47 11.99
C PHE A 4 -4.60 -2.59 11.96
N THR A 5 -3.79 -2.63 10.91
CA THR A 5 -2.68 -3.61 10.79
C THR A 5 -1.33 -3.03 11.20
N GLY A 6 -1.22 -1.71 11.22
CA GLY A 6 -0.02 -0.97 11.62
C GLY A 6 0.22 -0.99 13.13
N VAL A 7 -0.84 -0.87 13.93
CA VAL A 7 -0.73 -0.98 15.39
C VAL A 7 -0.13 -2.32 15.83
N PRO A 8 -0.67 -3.50 15.42
CA PRO A 8 -0.09 -4.78 15.82
C PRO A 8 1.36 -4.93 15.32
N ALA A 9 1.70 -4.47 14.11
CA ALA A 9 3.09 -4.54 13.65
C ALA A 9 4.07 -3.71 14.48
N VAL A 10 3.68 -2.50 14.92
CA VAL A 10 4.51 -1.68 15.81
C VAL A 10 4.63 -2.34 17.19
N VAL A 11 3.58 -3.00 17.68
CA VAL A 11 3.64 -3.83 18.90
C VAL A 11 4.63 -4.97 18.72
N ASP A 12 4.59 -5.68 17.60
CA ASP A 12 5.46 -6.82 17.32
C ASP A 12 6.94 -6.40 17.18
N LEU A 13 7.22 -5.27 16.54
CA LEU A 13 8.57 -4.66 16.55
C LEU A 13 9.04 -4.32 17.97
N ALA A 14 8.18 -3.75 18.80
CA ALA A 14 8.51 -3.43 20.19
C ALA A 14 8.74 -4.70 21.03
N ALA A 15 7.94 -5.74 20.83
CA ALA A 15 8.08 -7.03 21.47
C ALA A 15 9.37 -7.74 21.04
N MET A 16 9.72 -7.69 19.75
CA MET A 16 10.98 -8.20 19.22
C MET A 16 12.19 -7.48 19.83
N ARG A 17 12.15 -6.15 19.98
CA ARG A 17 13.19 -5.39 20.69
C ARG A 17 13.39 -5.90 22.12
N ASN A 18 12.29 -6.11 22.85
CA ASN A 18 12.34 -6.66 24.21
C ASN A 18 12.89 -8.09 24.25
N ALA A 19 12.55 -8.93 23.27
CA ALA A 19 13.06 -10.30 23.17
C ALA A 19 14.57 -10.33 22.90
N VAL A 20 15.05 -9.51 21.96
CA VAL A 20 16.49 -9.38 21.65
C VAL A 20 17.27 -8.89 22.87
N ALA A 21 16.74 -7.90 23.60
CA ALA A 21 17.35 -7.42 24.85
C ALA A 21 17.52 -8.54 25.89
N LYS A 22 16.46 -9.34 26.10
CA LYS A 22 16.47 -10.48 27.05
C LYS A 22 17.48 -11.56 26.67
N LEU A 23 17.76 -11.72 25.38
CA LEU A 23 18.77 -12.63 24.85
C LEU A 23 20.18 -12.03 24.85
N GLY A 24 20.38 -10.81 25.36
CA GLY A 24 21.67 -10.13 25.42
C GLY A 24 22.13 -9.51 24.10
N GLY A 25 21.24 -9.41 23.11
CA GLY A 25 21.52 -8.73 21.84
C GLY A 25 21.20 -7.24 21.89
N ASP A 26 21.60 -6.51 20.85
CA ASP A 26 21.26 -5.10 20.67
C ASP A 26 19.84 -4.93 20.09
N PRO A 27 18.88 -4.35 20.84
CA PRO A 27 17.51 -4.14 20.37
C PRO A 27 17.42 -3.21 19.16
N LYS A 28 18.40 -2.31 18.97
CA LYS A 28 18.39 -1.38 17.83
C LYS A 28 18.53 -2.08 16.48
N ARG A 29 18.96 -3.34 16.47
CA ARG A 29 18.96 -4.18 15.26
C ARG A 29 17.55 -4.50 14.76
N ILE A 30 16.54 -4.41 15.61
CA ILE A 30 15.14 -4.49 15.21
C ILE A 30 14.72 -3.09 14.75
N ASN A 31 14.89 -2.86 13.45
CA ASN A 31 14.51 -1.63 12.77
C ASN A 31 14.15 -1.94 11.31
N PRO A 32 13.16 -1.24 10.72
CA PRO A 32 12.90 -1.35 9.28
C PRO A 32 14.15 -1.03 8.43
N GLN A 33 14.45 -1.92 7.48
CA GLN A 33 15.54 -1.81 6.50
C GLN A 33 15.08 -1.17 5.18
N VAL A 34 13.77 -1.07 4.97
CA VAL A 34 13.13 -0.40 3.83
C VAL A 34 12.22 0.72 4.35
N PRO A 35 11.90 1.73 3.53
CA PRO A 35 10.91 2.73 3.88
C PRO A 35 9.55 2.10 4.23
N VAL A 36 8.96 2.54 5.34
CA VAL A 36 7.64 2.11 5.79
C VAL A 36 6.77 3.33 6.02
N ASP A 37 5.66 3.36 5.31
CA ASP A 37 4.63 4.39 5.44
C ASP A 37 3.39 3.79 6.08
N LEU A 38 2.96 4.35 7.21
CA LEU A 38 1.72 4.01 7.88
C LEU A 38 0.73 5.16 7.72
N VAL A 39 -0.42 4.91 7.11
CA VAL A 39 -1.49 5.89 6.96
C VAL A 39 -2.60 5.59 7.96
N ILE A 40 -3.06 6.60 8.69
CA ILE A 40 -4.20 6.48 9.61
C ILE A 40 -5.46 6.91 8.87
N ASP A 41 -6.30 5.94 8.50
CA ASP A 41 -7.49 6.17 7.67
C ASP A 41 -8.67 5.22 8.00
N HIS A 42 -8.46 4.15 8.76
CA HIS A 42 -9.51 3.17 9.11
C HIS A 42 -10.27 3.51 10.40
N SER A 43 -9.95 4.64 11.03
CA SER A 43 -10.49 5.00 12.36
C SER A 43 -11.59 6.07 12.34
N VAL A 44 -11.68 6.90 11.30
CA VAL A 44 -12.76 7.87 11.13
C VAL A 44 -14.09 7.14 10.90
N MET A 45 -15.14 7.55 11.61
CA MET A 45 -16.50 7.10 11.39
C MET A 45 -17.41 8.28 11.00
N VAL A 46 -18.47 7.99 10.25
CA VAL A 46 -19.48 8.99 9.88
C VAL A 46 -20.54 9.09 10.98
N ASP A 47 -20.20 9.75 12.10
CA ASP A 47 -21.14 10.03 13.20
C ASP A 47 -22.10 11.18 12.85
N LYS A 48 -21.59 12.17 12.11
CA LYS A 48 -22.32 13.33 11.59
C LYS A 48 -22.19 13.40 10.07
N PHE A 49 -23.26 13.81 9.40
CA PHE A 49 -23.30 13.99 7.95
C PHE A 49 -24.21 15.16 7.56
N GLY A 50 -24.01 15.70 6.35
CA GLY A 50 -24.90 16.70 5.76
C GLY A 50 -24.82 18.11 6.34
N THR A 51 -23.85 18.41 7.20
CA THR A 51 -23.62 19.76 7.75
C THR A 51 -22.19 20.25 7.47
N GLN A 52 -21.98 21.57 7.48
CA GLN A 52 -20.65 22.15 7.29
C GLN A 52 -19.66 21.78 8.41
N THR A 53 -20.16 21.41 9.58
CA THR A 53 -19.35 21.04 10.75
C THR A 53 -19.06 19.54 10.84
N ALA A 54 -19.74 18.70 10.04
CA ALA A 54 -19.68 17.25 10.14
C ALA A 54 -18.26 16.69 10.06
N PHE A 55 -17.43 17.19 9.13
CA PHE A 55 -16.04 16.73 9.01
C PHE A 55 -15.24 16.95 10.29
N LYS A 56 -15.28 18.18 10.83
CA LYS A 56 -14.55 18.52 12.05
C LYS A 56 -15.05 17.70 13.24
N GLU A 57 -16.37 17.59 13.40
CA GLU A 57 -16.97 16.82 14.50
C GLU A 57 -16.57 15.33 14.44
N ASN A 58 -16.55 14.72 13.25
CA ASN A 58 -16.15 13.32 13.08
C ASN A 58 -14.65 13.11 13.40
N VAL A 59 -13.78 14.02 12.96
CA VAL A 59 -12.34 13.97 13.28
C VAL A 59 -12.11 14.18 14.78
N ASP A 60 -12.80 15.14 15.41
CA ASP A 60 -12.67 15.38 16.86
C ASP A 60 -13.08 14.11 17.67
N LEU A 61 -14.18 13.45 17.29
CA LEU A 61 -14.63 12.19 17.89
C LEU A 61 -13.66 11.03 17.64
N GLU A 62 -13.06 10.96 16.46
CA GLU A 62 -12.04 9.96 16.14
C GLU A 62 -10.83 10.08 17.08
N TYR A 63 -10.33 11.31 17.28
CA TYR A 63 -9.22 11.57 18.20
C TYR A 63 -9.56 11.20 19.64
N GLU A 64 -10.77 11.53 20.11
CA GLU A 64 -11.24 11.15 21.45
C GLU A 64 -11.24 9.62 21.64
N ARG A 65 -11.70 8.88 20.63
CA ARG A 65 -11.83 7.42 20.68
C ARG A 65 -10.50 6.67 20.55
N ASN A 66 -9.53 7.23 19.83
CA ASN A 66 -8.32 6.52 19.42
C ASN A 66 -7.02 7.12 19.98
N GLN A 67 -7.10 8.00 20.99
CA GLN A 67 -5.95 8.73 21.55
C GLN A 67 -4.75 7.82 21.85
N GLU A 68 -4.95 6.71 22.57
CA GLU A 68 -3.87 5.78 22.94
C GLU A 68 -3.20 5.15 21.70
N ARG A 69 -3.99 4.76 20.69
CA ARG A 69 -3.47 4.21 19.44
C ARG A 69 -2.61 5.24 18.70
N TYR A 70 -3.03 6.50 18.66
CA TYR A 70 -2.29 7.56 17.97
C TYR A 70 -1.03 7.97 18.70
N GLU A 71 -1.06 8.02 20.03
CA GLU A 71 0.13 8.20 20.85
C GLU A 71 1.14 7.07 20.63
N PHE A 72 0.67 5.83 20.56
CA PHE A 72 1.50 4.66 20.31
C PHE A 72 2.14 4.67 18.90
N LEU A 73 1.36 4.97 17.86
CA LEU A 73 1.88 5.09 16.50
C LEU A 73 2.87 6.27 16.35
N ARG A 74 2.59 7.40 17.03
CA ARG A 74 3.50 8.55 17.07
C ARG A 74 4.80 8.22 17.81
N TRP A 75 4.75 7.40 18.85
CA TRP A 75 5.96 6.86 19.47
C TRP A 75 6.73 5.99 18.47
N GLY A 76 6.03 5.12 17.72
CA GLY A 76 6.62 4.26 16.69
C GLY A 76 7.44 5.05 15.65
N SER A 77 6.89 6.15 15.11
CA SER A 77 7.61 7.00 14.15
C SER A 77 8.84 7.71 14.69
N GLN A 78 8.97 7.83 16.01
CA GLN A 78 10.17 8.38 16.66
C GLN A 78 11.15 7.28 17.10
N ALA A 79 10.64 6.07 17.33
CA ALA A 79 11.42 4.95 17.86
C ALA A 79 12.11 4.11 16.77
N PHE A 80 11.63 4.17 15.53
CA PHE A 80 12.16 3.41 14.40
C PHE A 80 12.61 4.34 13.27
N ASP A 81 13.80 4.08 12.73
CA ASP A 81 14.26 4.73 11.50
C ASP A 81 13.49 4.17 10.30
N ASN A 82 13.37 4.94 9.22
CA ASN A 82 12.62 4.60 8.01
C ASN A 82 11.11 4.35 8.24
N PHE A 83 10.54 4.82 9.35
CA PHE A 83 9.12 4.65 9.66
C PHE A 83 8.41 6.01 9.72
N ARG A 84 7.50 6.26 8.78
CA ARG A 84 6.71 7.49 8.69
C ARG A 84 5.25 7.18 8.98
N VAL A 85 4.60 8.08 9.73
CA VAL A 85 3.16 8.01 10.03
C VAL A 85 2.48 9.23 9.42
N VAL A 86 1.51 8.99 8.55
CA VAL A 86 0.60 9.99 7.99
C VAL A 86 -0.59 10.14 8.94
N PRO A 87 -0.86 11.35 9.46
CA PRO A 87 -1.88 11.57 10.48
C PRO A 87 -3.31 11.42 9.92
N PRO A 88 -4.31 11.20 10.80
CA PRO A 88 -5.71 11.08 10.39
C PRO A 88 -6.22 12.35 9.72
N GLY A 89 -7.20 12.19 8.83
CA GLY A 89 -7.82 13.30 8.07
C GLY A 89 -6.98 13.79 6.88
N THR A 90 -5.86 13.14 6.54
CA THR A 90 -5.04 13.49 5.38
C THR A 90 -5.55 12.85 4.08
N GLY A 91 -6.21 11.70 4.17
CA GLY A 91 -6.70 10.92 3.03
C GLY A 91 -6.73 9.43 3.36
N ILE A 92 -7.03 8.61 2.36
CA ILE A 92 -7.02 7.14 2.47
C ILE A 92 -5.68 6.57 1.96
N CYS A 93 -5.26 5.44 2.51
CA CYS A 93 -3.94 4.83 2.33
C CYS A 93 -3.53 4.75 0.85
N HIS A 94 -4.39 4.22 -0.02
CA HIS A 94 -4.07 3.99 -1.43
C HIS A 94 -4.05 5.27 -2.25
N GLN A 95 -4.90 6.24 -1.93
CA GLN A 95 -4.90 7.54 -2.61
C GLN A 95 -3.68 8.37 -2.20
N VAL A 96 -3.34 8.40 -0.91
CA VAL A 96 -2.11 9.04 -0.42
C VAL A 96 -0.88 8.37 -1.05
N ASN A 97 -0.91 7.04 -1.23
CA ASN A 97 0.17 6.33 -1.92
C ASN A 97 0.31 6.80 -3.36
N LEU A 98 -0.79 6.81 -4.12
CA LEU A 98 -0.81 7.22 -5.53
C LEU A 98 -0.38 8.67 -5.76
N GLU A 99 -0.79 9.59 -4.87
CA GLU A 99 -0.57 11.03 -5.05
C GLU A 99 0.72 11.55 -4.42
N TYR A 100 1.28 10.86 -3.42
CA TYR A 100 2.37 11.42 -2.60
C TYR A 100 3.52 10.46 -2.26
N LEU A 101 3.25 9.19 -1.99
CA LEU A 101 4.28 8.27 -1.49
C LEU A 101 5.04 7.55 -2.60
N ALA A 102 4.32 7.09 -3.63
CA ALA A 102 4.89 6.34 -4.75
C ALA A 102 5.79 7.24 -5.62
N GLN A 103 6.91 6.67 -6.09
CA GLN A 103 7.88 7.40 -6.91
C GLN A 103 7.98 6.90 -8.34
N ALA A 104 7.41 5.72 -8.65
CA ALA A 104 7.61 4.94 -9.88
C ALA A 104 9.07 4.49 -10.13
N VAL A 105 10.05 5.37 -9.89
CA VAL A 105 11.48 5.09 -9.95
C VAL A 105 12.15 5.67 -8.72
N TRP A 106 12.77 4.80 -7.92
CA TRP A 106 13.62 5.22 -6.82
C TRP A 106 15.07 5.37 -7.27
N THR A 107 15.81 6.20 -6.55
CA THR A 107 17.26 6.33 -6.71
C THR A 107 17.96 6.03 -5.39
N ARG A 108 19.10 5.34 -5.45
CA ARG A 108 19.98 5.16 -4.29
C ARG A 108 21.44 5.25 -4.70
N THR A 109 22.25 5.86 -3.84
CA THR A 109 23.69 5.86 -4.01
C THR A 109 24.26 4.56 -3.45
N GLU A 110 24.96 3.78 -4.27
CA GLU A 110 25.62 2.53 -3.85
C GLU A 110 27.03 2.41 -4.45
N LYS A 111 27.81 1.43 -3.97
CA LYS A 111 29.10 1.10 -4.57
C LYS A 111 28.91 -0.02 -5.58
N ASP A 112 29.40 0.18 -6.80
CA ASP A 112 29.43 -0.89 -7.79
C ASP A 112 30.42 -2.01 -7.40
N GLY A 113 30.41 -3.11 -8.16
CA GLY A 113 31.35 -4.23 -7.97
C GLY A 113 32.85 -3.85 -8.11
N ALA A 114 33.15 -2.65 -8.59
CA ALA A 114 34.49 -2.06 -8.69
C ALA A 114 34.76 -0.96 -7.63
N SER A 115 33.91 -0.85 -6.61
CA SER A 115 33.98 0.14 -5.53
C SER A 115 33.82 1.61 -5.95
N LYS A 116 33.29 1.88 -7.16
CA LYS A 116 32.90 3.24 -7.57
C LYS A 116 31.53 3.57 -7.00
N THR A 117 31.37 4.79 -6.51
CA THR A 117 30.07 5.33 -6.13
C THR A 117 29.24 5.57 -7.39
N VAL A 118 28.09 4.91 -7.48
CA VAL A 118 27.12 5.04 -8.57
C VAL A 118 25.75 5.40 -8.00
N GLU A 119 24.97 6.16 -8.77
CA GLU A 119 23.56 6.39 -8.48
C GLU A 119 22.75 5.35 -9.26
N MET A 120 22.11 4.44 -8.53
CA MET A 120 21.30 3.38 -9.11
C MET A 120 19.84 3.80 -9.10
N ALA A 121 19.22 3.81 -10.29
CA ALA A 121 17.78 3.92 -10.45
C ALA A 121 17.17 2.51 -10.49
N TYR A 122 16.05 2.31 -9.79
CA TYR A 122 15.33 1.03 -9.77
C TYR A 122 13.82 1.25 -9.69
N PRO A 123 13.00 0.32 -10.22
CA PRO A 123 11.55 0.45 -10.17
C PRO A 123 11.04 0.51 -8.74
N ASP A 124 9.99 1.30 -8.53
CA ASP A 124 9.21 1.26 -7.31
C ASP A 124 8.41 -0.04 -7.24
N THR A 125 8.40 -0.65 -6.06
CA THR A 125 7.63 -1.85 -5.74
C THR A 125 7.23 -1.78 -4.28
N CYS A 126 6.03 -2.24 -3.94
CA CYS A 126 5.61 -2.25 -2.55
C CYS A 126 4.74 -3.45 -2.20
N VAL A 127 4.75 -3.81 -0.92
CA VAL A 127 3.75 -4.69 -0.33
C VAL A 127 3.08 -3.95 0.80
N GLY A 128 1.77 -4.12 0.95
CA GLY A 128 0.99 -3.42 1.97
C GLY A 128 0.16 -4.39 2.79
N THR A 129 -0.09 -4.04 4.04
CA THR A 129 -0.98 -4.80 4.94
C THR A 129 -2.47 -4.52 4.68
N ASP A 130 -2.80 -4.33 3.42
CA ASP A 130 -4.13 -4.03 2.90
C ASP A 130 -4.26 -4.66 1.51
N SER A 131 -5.39 -5.31 1.24
CA SER A 131 -5.61 -6.04 -0.02
C SER A 131 -5.55 -5.12 -1.24
N HIS A 132 -6.05 -3.89 -1.11
CA HIS A 132 -6.21 -2.94 -2.21
C HIS A 132 -4.94 -2.13 -2.49
N THR A 133 -3.81 -2.52 -1.87
CA THR A 133 -2.47 -2.01 -2.23
C THR A 133 -2.22 -2.11 -3.74
N THR A 134 -2.88 -3.05 -4.41
CA THR A 134 -2.89 -3.23 -5.86
C THR A 134 -3.32 -2.00 -6.65
N MET A 135 -4.02 -1.01 -6.04
CA MET A 135 -4.37 0.26 -6.69
C MET A 135 -3.15 0.96 -7.30
N ILE A 136 -1.98 0.83 -6.68
CA ILE A 136 -0.75 1.49 -7.14
C ILE A 136 -0.23 0.91 -8.46
N ASN A 137 -0.66 -0.29 -8.86
CA ASN A 137 -0.30 -0.86 -10.16
C ASN A 137 -0.78 0.00 -11.33
N GLY A 138 -1.81 0.85 -11.14
CA GLY A 138 -2.23 1.84 -12.13
C GLY A 138 -1.15 2.90 -12.45
N LEU A 139 -0.21 3.14 -11.53
CA LEU A 139 0.96 4.00 -11.72
C LEU A 139 2.20 3.22 -12.19
N SER A 140 2.03 1.97 -12.65
CA SER A 140 3.13 1.07 -13.02
C SER A 140 4.11 0.75 -11.88
N VAL A 141 3.67 0.86 -10.63
CA VAL A 141 4.40 0.39 -9.44
C VAL A 141 3.88 -1.01 -9.11
N LEU A 142 4.75 -2.01 -9.13
CA LEU A 142 4.32 -3.38 -8.82
C LEU A 142 4.09 -3.51 -7.32
N GLY A 143 2.83 -3.68 -6.92
CA GLY A 143 2.49 -3.91 -5.52
C GLY A 143 1.17 -4.62 -5.27
N TRP A 144 1.11 -5.27 -4.11
CA TRP A 144 -0.02 -6.12 -3.71
C TRP A 144 -0.14 -6.23 -2.18
N GLY A 145 -1.30 -6.73 -1.75
CA GLY A 145 -1.59 -6.95 -0.33
C GLY A 145 -0.92 -8.20 0.24
N VAL A 146 -0.39 -8.10 1.45
CA VAL A 146 0.20 -9.22 2.22
C VAL A 146 -0.29 -9.21 3.67
N GLY A 147 -0.06 -10.30 4.40
CA GLY A 147 -0.32 -10.37 5.84
C GLY A 147 0.65 -9.51 6.65
N GLY A 148 0.30 -9.24 7.91
CA GLY A 148 1.14 -8.45 8.82
C GLY A 148 2.52 -9.07 9.05
N ILE A 149 2.60 -10.39 9.22
CA ILE A 149 3.86 -11.10 9.45
C ILE A 149 4.77 -11.02 8.22
N GLU A 150 4.23 -11.19 7.01
CA GLU A 150 5.00 -11.04 5.78
C GLU A 150 5.50 -9.62 5.60
N ALA A 151 4.67 -8.61 5.89
CA ALA A 151 5.08 -7.22 5.87
C ALA A 151 6.19 -6.93 6.88
N GLU A 152 6.09 -7.42 8.12
CA GLU A 152 7.12 -7.27 9.15
C GLU A 152 8.44 -7.96 8.75
N ALA A 153 8.37 -9.16 8.17
CA ALA A 153 9.54 -9.86 7.67
C ALA A 153 10.22 -9.05 6.54
N ALA A 154 9.43 -8.52 5.60
CA ALA A 154 9.91 -7.63 4.53
C ALA A 154 10.56 -6.35 5.08
N MET A 155 9.92 -5.73 6.07
CA MET A 155 10.46 -4.58 6.78
C MET A 155 11.82 -4.89 7.43
N LEU A 156 12.01 -6.09 7.95
CA LEU A 156 13.28 -6.53 8.55
C LEU A 156 14.28 -7.09 7.53
N GLY A 157 14.03 -6.93 6.23
CA GLY A 157 14.95 -7.26 5.14
C GLY A 157 14.84 -8.69 4.62
N GLN A 158 13.80 -9.45 5.01
CA GLN A 158 13.52 -10.74 4.36
C GLN A 158 12.84 -10.51 3.01
N PRO A 159 13.30 -11.14 1.92
CA PRO A 159 12.60 -11.09 0.65
C PRO A 159 11.20 -11.70 0.75
N VAL A 160 10.21 -11.08 0.10
CA VAL A 160 8.88 -11.68 -0.05
C VAL A 160 8.97 -12.88 -1.00
N THR A 161 8.64 -14.07 -0.50
CA THR A 161 8.67 -15.30 -1.29
C THR A 161 7.34 -15.51 -2.00
N MET A 162 7.38 -15.70 -3.32
CA MET A 162 6.22 -16.05 -4.13
C MET A 162 6.57 -17.07 -5.21
N MET A 163 5.60 -17.85 -5.65
CA MET A 163 5.74 -18.62 -6.89
C MET A 163 5.78 -17.66 -8.08
N ILE A 164 6.53 -18.00 -9.12
CA ILE A 164 6.51 -17.22 -10.37
C ILE A 164 5.07 -17.29 -10.92
N PRO A 165 4.35 -16.17 -11.00
CA PRO A 165 2.94 -16.19 -11.35
C PRO A 165 2.78 -16.36 -12.87
N GLU A 166 1.69 -17.01 -13.27
CA GLU A 166 1.20 -16.87 -14.64
C GLU A 166 0.73 -15.42 -14.86
N VAL A 167 0.91 -14.89 -16.07
CA VAL A 167 0.47 -13.55 -16.43
C VAL A 167 -0.65 -13.65 -17.47
N VAL A 168 -1.85 -13.21 -17.09
CA VAL A 168 -3.02 -13.13 -17.95
C VAL A 168 -3.05 -11.76 -18.62
N GLY A 169 -2.85 -11.72 -19.93
CA GLY A 169 -2.95 -10.48 -20.69
C GLY A 169 -4.41 -10.05 -20.88
N PHE A 170 -4.78 -8.86 -20.39
CA PHE A 170 -6.09 -8.27 -20.58
C PHE A 170 -6.04 -7.15 -21.64
N LYS A 171 -6.53 -7.44 -22.85
CA LYS A 171 -6.48 -6.48 -23.95
C LYS A 171 -7.64 -5.49 -23.91
N LEU A 172 -7.35 -4.21 -23.73
CA LEU A 172 -8.31 -3.12 -23.87
C LEU A 172 -8.27 -2.55 -25.30
N THR A 173 -9.46 -2.37 -25.89
CA THR A 173 -9.62 -1.84 -27.25
C THR A 173 -10.77 -0.86 -27.33
N GLY A 174 -10.67 0.11 -28.23
CA GLY A 174 -11.70 1.13 -28.41
C GLY A 174 -11.65 2.20 -27.32
N LYS A 175 -12.73 2.98 -27.20
CA LYS A 175 -12.89 4.05 -26.23
C LYS A 175 -14.23 3.90 -25.52
N LEU A 176 -14.30 4.29 -24.24
CA LEU A 176 -15.56 4.33 -23.50
C LEU A 176 -16.55 5.28 -24.18
N ASN A 177 -17.81 4.86 -24.25
CA ASN A 177 -18.90 5.69 -24.76
C ASN A 177 -19.20 6.83 -23.77
N GLU A 178 -19.77 7.91 -24.28
CA GLU A 178 -20.23 9.02 -23.43
C GLU A 178 -21.22 8.51 -22.36
N GLY A 179 -21.03 8.95 -21.12
CA GLY A 179 -21.82 8.52 -19.97
C GLY A 179 -21.37 7.22 -19.29
N VAL A 180 -20.42 6.47 -19.88
CA VAL A 180 -19.79 5.32 -19.22
C VAL A 180 -18.69 5.80 -18.29
N THR A 181 -18.69 5.32 -17.05
CA THR A 181 -17.74 5.71 -16.01
C THR A 181 -16.64 4.66 -15.80
N ALA A 182 -15.58 5.04 -15.08
CA ALA A 182 -14.54 4.11 -14.61
C ALA A 182 -15.13 2.95 -13.80
N THR A 183 -16.17 3.24 -13.00
CA THR A 183 -16.89 2.25 -12.20
C THR A 183 -17.58 1.20 -13.07
N ASP A 184 -18.24 1.61 -14.15
CA ASP A 184 -18.88 0.68 -15.08
C ASP A 184 -17.85 -0.23 -15.75
N LEU A 185 -16.71 0.35 -16.17
CA LEU A 185 -15.60 -0.39 -16.76
C LEU A 185 -15.02 -1.42 -15.78
N VAL A 186 -14.68 -1.01 -14.55
CA VAL A 186 -14.06 -1.93 -13.59
C VAL A 186 -15.00 -3.06 -13.18
N LEU A 187 -16.29 -2.78 -13.01
CA LEU A 187 -17.27 -3.84 -12.69
C LEU A 187 -17.35 -4.87 -13.82
N LYS A 188 -17.27 -4.43 -15.08
CA LYS A 188 -17.22 -5.34 -16.23
C LYS A 188 -15.94 -6.16 -16.27
N VAL A 189 -14.80 -5.54 -15.99
CA VAL A 189 -13.50 -6.22 -15.90
C VAL A 189 -13.52 -7.28 -14.80
N VAL A 190 -14.03 -6.95 -13.61
CA VAL A 190 -14.17 -7.86 -12.47
C VAL A 190 -15.03 -9.07 -12.84
N GLU A 191 -16.19 -8.84 -13.48
CA GLU A 191 -17.08 -9.92 -13.95
C GLU A 191 -16.33 -10.89 -14.87
N MET A 192 -15.65 -10.36 -15.89
CA MET A 192 -14.92 -11.15 -16.89
C MET A 192 -13.75 -11.94 -16.28
N LEU A 193 -12.99 -11.32 -15.38
CA LEU A 193 -11.83 -11.95 -14.74
C LEU A 193 -12.24 -13.00 -13.71
N ARG A 194 -13.38 -12.80 -13.02
CA ARG A 194 -13.97 -13.83 -12.14
C ARG A 194 -14.42 -15.06 -12.94
N GLU A 195 -15.06 -14.86 -14.09
CA GLU A 195 -15.47 -15.97 -14.95
C GLU A 195 -14.27 -16.76 -15.50
N LEU A 196 -13.18 -16.08 -15.84
CA LEU A 196 -11.94 -16.70 -16.31
C LEU A 196 -11.17 -17.47 -15.21
N GLY A 197 -11.23 -17.00 -13.96
CA GLY A 197 -10.54 -17.61 -12.82
C GLY A 197 -9.05 -17.27 -12.77
N VAL A 198 -8.72 -16.09 -12.25
CA VAL A 198 -7.34 -15.55 -12.20
C VAL A 198 -6.70 -15.58 -10.80
N VAL A 199 -7.18 -16.47 -9.93
CA VAL A 199 -6.68 -16.58 -8.54
C VAL A 199 -5.19 -16.92 -8.53
N GLY A 200 -4.39 -16.07 -7.86
CA GLY A 200 -2.93 -16.27 -7.72
C GLY A 200 -2.14 -16.02 -9.01
N LYS A 201 -2.74 -15.33 -9.98
CA LYS A 201 -2.11 -14.92 -11.24
C LYS A 201 -1.99 -13.40 -11.29
N PHE A 202 -1.04 -12.93 -12.09
CA PHE A 202 -0.99 -11.51 -12.48
C PHE A 202 -1.96 -11.26 -13.63
N VAL A 203 -2.55 -10.07 -13.65
CA VAL A 203 -3.32 -9.56 -14.78
C VAL A 203 -2.58 -8.34 -15.32
N GLU A 204 -2.07 -8.43 -16.54
CA GLU A 204 -1.37 -7.33 -17.19
C GLU A 204 -2.23 -6.73 -18.30
N TYR A 205 -2.60 -5.47 -18.16
CA TYR A 205 -3.43 -4.76 -19.12
C TYR A 205 -2.59 -4.27 -20.29
N PHE A 206 -3.09 -4.41 -21.51
CA PHE A 206 -2.41 -3.93 -22.71
C PHE A 206 -3.39 -3.52 -23.81
N GLY A 207 -2.86 -2.89 -24.88
CA GLY A 207 -3.64 -2.50 -26.06
C GLY A 207 -4.06 -1.04 -26.07
N GLY A 208 -4.50 -0.55 -27.24
CA GLY A 208 -4.73 0.88 -27.48
C GLY A 208 -5.91 1.49 -26.72
N GLY A 209 -6.72 0.69 -26.03
CA GLY A 209 -7.74 1.23 -25.12
C GLY A 209 -7.14 1.93 -23.89
N LEU A 210 -5.91 1.57 -23.48
CA LEU A 210 -5.22 2.19 -22.35
C LEU A 210 -4.89 3.67 -22.59
N ASP A 211 -4.59 4.05 -23.84
CA ASP A 211 -4.28 5.43 -24.23
C ASP A 211 -5.47 6.40 -24.00
N HIS A 212 -6.65 5.86 -23.69
CA HIS A 212 -7.87 6.62 -23.43
C HIS A 212 -8.29 6.62 -21.96
N LEU A 213 -7.54 5.95 -21.08
CA LEU A 213 -7.81 5.89 -19.65
C LEU A 213 -6.89 6.84 -18.90
N SER A 214 -7.45 7.63 -18.00
CA SER A 214 -6.66 8.45 -17.08
C SER A 214 -5.94 7.58 -16.04
N LEU A 215 -5.03 8.17 -15.26
CA LEU A 215 -4.39 7.46 -14.15
C LEU A 215 -5.44 6.99 -13.13
N GLU A 216 -6.44 7.81 -12.86
CA GLU A 216 -7.53 7.49 -11.93
C GLU A 216 -8.36 6.30 -12.44
N ASP A 217 -8.64 6.23 -13.74
CA ASP A 217 -9.32 5.09 -14.36
C ASP A 217 -8.50 3.80 -14.22
N GLN A 218 -7.19 3.88 -14.51
CA GLN A 218 -6.27 2.73 -14.41
C GLN A 218 -6.11 2.26 -12.96
N ALA A 219 -5.97 3.19 -12.01
CA ALA A 219 -5.91 2.90 -10.58
C ALA A 219 -7.22 2.27 -10.09
N THR A 220 -8.38 2.72 -10.59
CA THR A 220 -9.69 2.12 -10.27
C THR A 220 -9.75 0.65 -10.70
N ILE A 221 -9.25 0.32 -11.89
CA ILE A 221 -9.19 -1.06 -12.38
C ILE A 221 -8.25 -1.93 -11.52
N ALA A 222 -7.07 -1.40 -11.22
CA ALA A 222 -6.05 -2.09 -10.44
C ALA A 222 -6.44 -2.29 -8.97
N ASN A 223 -7.18 -1.33 -8.39
CA ASN A 223 -7.70 -1.39 -7.03
C ASN A 223 -8.56 -2.65 -6.81
N MET A 224 -9.34 -3.04 -7.82
CA MET A 224 -10.29 -4.16 -7.71
C MET A 224 -9.67 -5.55 -7.90
N ALA A 225 -8.34 -5.67 -7.96
CA ALA A 225 -7.64 -6.95 -8.11
C ALA A 225 -8.01 -8.01 -7.07
N PRO A 226 -8.13 -7.68 -5.77
CA PRO A 226 -8.58 -8.62 -4.76
C PRO A 226 -9.99 -9.16 -5.05
N GLU A 227 -10.88 -8.34 -5.63
CA GLU A 227 -12.24 -8.75 -5.94
C GLU A 227 -12.31 -9.83 -7.02
N TYR A 228 -11.38 -9.88 -7.98
CA TYR A 228 -11.27 -10.97 -8.95
C TYR A 228 -10.18 -12.01 -8.62
N GLY A 229 -9.51 -11.87 -7.47
CA GLY A 229 -8.57 -12.83 -6.91
C GLY A 229 -7.15 -12.79 -7.49
N ALA A 230 -6.85 -11.81 -8.34
CA ALA A 230 -5.49 -11.63 -8.85
C ALA A 230 -4.53 -11.23 -7.73
N THR A 231 -3.23 -11.49 -7.94
CA THR A 231 -2.14 -10.97 -7.12
C THR A 231 -1.62 -9.68 -7.70
#